data_AF-A0A514WQ23-F1
#
_entry.id   AF-A0A514WQ23-F1
#
_cell.length_a   1.000
_cell.length_b   1.000
_cell.length_c   1.000
_cell.angle_alpha   90.00
_cell.angle_beta   90.00
_cell.angle_gamma   90.00
#
_symmetry.space_group_name_H-M   'P 1'
#
loop_
_entity.id
_entity.type
_entity.pdbx_description
1 polymer ?
#
loop_
_entity_poly.entity_id
_entity_poly.type
_entity_poly.pdbx_seq_one_letter_code
_entity_poly.pdbx_strand_id
1 'polypeptide(L)'
;MPHHYETDGAAIYRQSFATIRAEADLARFDADEERIAVRMIHAAGLVDLAAHIRFSPGFAAAAMAAVASGAPILCDARMVSEGITRARLPAGNPLVCTLNAPEVPALAQAIGNTRSAAALELWRPYLDGALVAIGNAPTALFHLLNMLEDPQCPRPAAIIGCPVGFVGAAESKAALWAEQPVPCCVVEGRLGGSAITVAAVNAIGSKAE
;
A
#
# COMPACT_ATOMS: atom_id res chain seq x y z
N MET A 1 -5.36 -15.69 -39.31
CA MET A 1 -6.12 -16.53 -38.36
C MET A 1 -6.28 -15.74 -37.07
N PRO A 2 -7.44 -15.76 -36.41
CA PRO A 2 -7.62 -15.08 -35.12
C PRO A 2 -6.80 -15.78 -34.02
N HIS A 3 -6.40 -15.02 -33.00
CA HIS A 3 -5.75 -15.56 -31.80
C HIS A 3 -6.78 -16.22 -30.88
N HIS A 4 -6.41 -17.32 -30.22
CA HIS A 4 -7.22 -18.02 -29.22
C HIS A 4 -6.62 -17.79 -27.82
N TYR A 5 -7.46 -17.47 -26.83
CA TYR A 5 -7.05 -17.18 -25.46
C TYR A 5 -8.21 -17.46 -24.48
N GLU A 6 -7.88 -17.61 -23.19
CA GLU A 6 -8.87 -17.80 -22.11
C GLU A 6 -9.67 -16.51 -21.90
N THR A 7 -11.00 -16.63 -21.72
CA THR A 7 -11.93 -15.49 -21.58
C THR A 7 -12.74 -15.50 -20.29
N ASP A 8 -12.69 -16.57 -19.49
CA ASP A 8 -13.27 -16.59 -18.14
C ASP A 8 -12.31 -15.91 -17.15
N GLY A 9 -12.62 -14.66 -16.80
CA GLY A 9 -11.86 -13.89 -15.82
C GLY A 9 -11.73 -14.55 -14.45
N ALA A 10 -12.76 -15.26 -13.97
CA ALA A 10 -12.70 -15.95 -12.69
C ALA A 10 -11.77 -17.18 -12.77
N ALA A 11 -11.77 -17.90 -13.90
CA ALA A 11 -10.80 -18.97 -14.14
C ALA A 11 -9.36 -18.44 -14.21
N ILE A 12 -9.14 -17.30 -14.87
CA ILE A 12 -7.83 -16.64 -14.96
C ILE A 12 -7.29 -16.29 -13.57
N TYR A 13 -8.11 -15.69 -12.70
CA TYR A 13 -7.70 -15.39 -11.32
C TYR A 13 -7.34 -16.65 -10.53
N ARG A 14 -8.20 -17.69 -10.55
CA ARG A 14 -7.94 -18.95 -9.85
C ARG A 14 -6.65 -19.61 -10.33
N GLN A 15 -6.44 -19.66 -11.65
CA GLN A 15 -5.24 -20.25 -12.23
C GLN A 15 -3.99 -19.44 -11.86
N SER A 16 -4.05 -18.11 -11.92
CA SER A 16 -2.92 -17.26 -11.57
C SER A 16 -2.49 -17.43 -10.11
N PHE A 17 -3.44 -17.45 -9.16
CA PHE A 17 -3.10 -17.64 -7.74
C PHE A 17 -2.58 -19.06 -7.45
N ALA A 18 -3.12 -20.08 -8.12
CA ALA A 18 -2.61 -21.45 -8.00
C ALA A 18 -1.17 -21.55 -8.51
N THR A 19 -0.84 -20.92 -9.66
CA THR A 19 0.52 -20.86 -10.19
C THR A 19 1.46 -20.15 -9.22
N ILE A 20 1.08 -18.99 -8.69
CA ILE A 20 1.91 -18.25 -7.73
C ILE A 20 2.22 -19.09 -6.49
N ARG A 21 1.22 -19.76 -5.90
CA ARG A 21 1.42 -20.62 -4.73
C ARG A 21 2.29 -21.85 -5.00
N ALA A 22 2.33 -22.31 -6.24
CA ALA A 22 3.19 -23.42 -6.65
C ALA A 22 4.65 -22.99 -6.85
N GLU A 23 4.91 -21.70 -7.15
CA GLU A 23 6.24 -21.21 -7.54
C GLU A 23 6.91 -20.32 -6.49
N ALA A 24 6.14 -19.58 -5.69
CA ALA A 24 6.67 -18.62 -4.73
C ALA A 24 7.04 -19.24 -3.37
N ASP A 25 8.13 -18.78 -2.77
CA ASP A 25 8.47 -19.10 -1.37
C ASP A 25 7.64 -18.25 -0.40
N LEU A 26 6.54 -18.84 0.07
CA LEU A 26 5.54 -18.19 0.94
C LEU A 26 5.55 -18.72 2.37
N ALA A 27 6.36 -19.74 2.69
CA ALA A 27 6.25 -20.51 3.94
C ALA A 27 6.47 -19.68 5.21
N ARG A 28 7.10 -18.52 5.09
CA ARG A 28 7.37 -17.60 6.21
C ARG A 28 6.22 -16.65 6.55
N PHE A 29 5.21 -16.54 5.69
CA PHE A 29 4.05 -15.69 5.91
C PHE A 29 2.97 -16.46 6.66
N ASP A 30 2.26 -15.77 7.56
CA ASP A 30 1.02 -16.34 8.10
C ASP A 30 -0.10 -16.38 7.03
N ALA A 31 -1.25 -16.95 7.37
CA ALA A 31 -2.34 -17.13 6.40
C ALA A 31 -2.93 -15.81 5.86
N ASP A 32 -2.97 -14.75 6.66
CA ASP A 32 -3.48 -13.45 6.20
C ASP A 32 -2.39 -12.68 5.42
N GLU A 33 -1.13 -12.75 5.85
CA GLU A 33 0.03 -12.20 5.15
C GLU A 33 0.28 -12.87 3.79
N GLU A 34 0.16 -14.19 3.71
CA GLU A 34 0.31 -14.97 2.48
C GLU A 34 -0.65 -14.48 1.41
N ARG A 35 -1.91 -14.26 1.80
CA ARG A 35 -2.98 -13.81 0.89
C ARG A 35 -2.71 -12.41 0.35
N ILE A 36 -2.14 -11.53 1.18
CA ILE A 36 -1.69 -10.20 0.78
C ILE A 36 -0.50 -10.32 -0.18
N ALA A 37 0.50 -11.15 0.15
CA ALA A 37 1.69 -11.35 -0.65
C ALA A 37 1.40 -11.97 -2.04
N VAL A 38 0.55 -13.01 -2.12
CA VAL A 38 0.11 -13.61 -3.38
C VAL A 38 -0.49 -12.58 -4.30
N ARG A 39 -1.34 -11.69 -3.77
CA ARG A 39 -1.96 -10.66 -4.60
C ARG A 39 -0.97 -9.59 -5.05
N MET A 40 -0.02 -9.22 -4.20
CA MET A 40 1.10 -8.34 -4.59
C MET A 40 1.93 -8.95 -5.72
N ILE A 41 2.25 -10.25 -5.62
CA ILE A 41 2.98 -11.01 -6.66
C ILE A 41 2.18 -11.06 -7.96
N HIS A 42 0.88 -11.35 -7.89
CA HIS A 42 -0.02 -11.35 -9.05
C HIS A 42 -0.01 -10.00 -9.78
N ALA A 43 -0.13 -8.90 -9.04
CA ALA A 43 -0.13 -7.56 -9.63
C ALA A 43 1.22 -7.14 -10.24
N ALA A 44 2.32 -7.72 -9.76
CA ALA A 44 3.66 -7.48 -10.30
C ALA A 44 4.01 -8.40 -11.48
N GLY A 45 3.38 -9.57 -11.60
CA GLY A 45 3.80 -10.61 -12.52
C GLY A 45 5.21 -11.13 -12.22
N LEU A 46 5.62 -11.13 -10.94
CA LEU A 46 6.99 -11.42 -10.52
C LEU A 46 6.99 -12.29 -9.26
N VAL A 47 7.22 -13.60 -9.42
CA VAL A 47 7.29 -14.58 -8.31
C VAL A 47 8.35 -14.20 -7.29
N ASP A 48 9.52 -13.75 -7.74
CA ASP A 48 10.64 -13.35 -6.90
C ASP A 48 10.34 -12.15 -5.98
N LEU A 49 9.24 -11.41 -6.24
CA LEU A 49 8.79 -10.35 -5.33
C LEU A 49 8.58 -10.90 -3.92
N ALA A 50 8.21 -12.18 -3.79
CA ALA A 50 8.05 -12.86 -2.52
C ALA A 50 9.22 -12.59 -1.57
N ALA A 51 10.48 -12.66 -2.01
CA ALA A 51 11.66 -12.49 -1.15
C ALA A 51 11.81 -11.07 -0.55
N HIS A 52 11.20 -10.07 -1.18
CA HIS A 52 11.31 -8.66 -0.82
C HIS A 52 10.16 -8.15 0.06
N ILE A 53 9.06 -8.89 0.15
CA ILE A 53 7.90 -8.49 0.97
C ILE A 53 8.22 -8.72 2.45
N ARG A 54 7.98 -7.70 3.27
CA ARG A 54 8.10 -7.74 4.73
C ARG A 54 6.83 -7.21 5.37
N PHE A 55 6.37 -7.89 6.41
CA PHE A 55 5.27 -7.46 7.27
C PHE A 55 5.79 -7.34 8.69
N SER A 56 5.50 -6.23 9.37
CA SER A 56 5.80 -6.10 10.79
C SER A 56 4.83 -6.95 11.60
N PRO A 57 5.19 -7.37 12.82
CA PRO A 57 4.27 -8.09 13.69
C PRO A 57 2.90 -7.40 13.81
N GLY A 58 1.83 -8.15 13.56
CA GLY A 58 0.45 -7.67 13.68
C GLY A 58 -0.07 -6.79 12.54
N PHE A 59 0.71 -6.57 11.46
CA PHE A 59 0.28 -5.73 10.34
C PHE A 59 -1.05 -6.18 9.72
N ALA A 60 -1.17 -7.46 9.33
CA ALA A 60 -2.35 -7.95 8.63
C ALA A 60 -3.61 -7.78 9.50
N ALA A 61 -3.52 -8.16 10.78
CA ALA A 61 -4.60 -8.01 11.74
C ALA A 61 -5.02 -6.55 11.93
N ALA A 62 -4.07 -5.63 12.14
CA ALA A 62 -4.34 -4.20 12.35
C ALA A 62 -4.98 -3.55 11.12
N ALA A 63 -4.43 -3.81 9.93
CA ALA A 63 -4.93 -3.24 8.68
C ALA A 63 -6.34 -3.76 8.35
N MET A 64 -6.59 -5.07 8.51
CA MET A 64 -7.90 -5.66 8.27
C MET A 64 -8.94 -5.18 9.27
N ALA A 65 -8.59 -5.04 10.56
CA ALA A 65 -9.49 -4.50 11.56
C ALA A 65 -9.89 -3.05 11.26
N ALA A 66 -8.93 -2.20 10.91
CA ALA A 66 -9.19 -0.80 10.57
C ALA A 66 -10.09 -0.67 9.32
N VAL A 67 -9.79 -1.43 8.26
CA VAL A 67 -10.62 -1.40 7.05
C VAL A 67 -12.02 -1.96 7.33
N ALA A 68 -12.15 -3.02 8.12
CA ALA A 68 -13.45 -3.55 8.53
C ALA A 68 -14.26 -2.54 9.37
N SER A 69 -13.61 -1.69 10.17
CA SER A 69 -14.26 -0.65 10.98
C SER A 69 -14.56 0.65 10.20
N GLY A 70 -14.37 0.68 8.89
CA GLY A 70 -14.67 1.85 8.06
C GLY A 70 -13.56 2.90 8.00
N ALA A 71 -12.34 2.58 8.41
CA ALA A 71 -11.22 3.52 8.35
C ALA A 71 -10.99 4.05 6.92
N PRO A 72 -10.61 5.34 6.76
CA PRO A 72 -10.23 5.87 5.47
C PRO A 72 -8.92 5.25 4.98
N ILE A 73 -8.78 5.17 3.66
CA ILE A 73 -7.55 4.73 2.99
C ILE A 73 -6.89 5.94 2.33
N LEU A 74 -5.73 6.32 2.83
CA LEU A 74 -5.00 7.52 2.43
C LEU A 74 -3.93 7.17 1.40
N CYS A 75 -4.05 7.75 0.20
CA CYS A 75 -3.27 7.38 -0.97
C CYS A 75 -2.36 8.53 -1.42
N ASP A 76 -1.06 8.26 -1.59
CA ASP A 76 -0.10 9.27 -2.04
C ASP A 76 -0.31 9.72 -3.49
N ALA A 77 -0.83 8.83 -4.33
CA ALA A 77 -1.04 9.06 -5.76
C ALA A 77 -2.42 8.61 -6.25
N ARG A 78 -2.94 9.27 -7.29
CA ARG A 78 -4.24 8.93 -7.90
C ARG A 78 -4.29 7.51 -8.45
N MET A 79 -3.19 6.99 -8.99
CA MET A 79 -3.13 5.61 -9.45
C MET A 79 -3.43 4.60 -8.31
N VAL A 80 -3.02 4.93 -7.08
CA VAL A 80 -3.35 4.08 -5.92
C VAL A 80 -4.84 4.22 -5.59
N SER A 81 -5.34 5.45 -5.43
CA SER A 81 -6.76 5.65 -5.08
C SER A 81 -7.74 5.10 -6.13
N GLU A 82 -7.42 5.20 -7.41
CA GLU A 82 -8.27 4.70 -8.51
C GLU A 82 -8.15 3.19 -8.74
N GLY A 83 -7.02 2.58 -8.37
CA GLY A 83 -6.83 1.14 -8.52
C GLY A 83 -7.56 0.30 -7.46
N ILE A 84 -7.91 0.90 -6.32
CA ILE A 84 -8.60 0.20 -5.25
C ILE A 84 -10.02 -0.18 -5.70
N THR A 85 -10.33 -1.47 -5.63
CA THR A 85 -11.61 -2.02 -6.07
C THR A 85 -12.68 -1.77 -5.01
N ARG A 86 -13.53 -0.77 -5.22
CA ARG A 86 -14.58 -0.35 -4.26
C ARG A 86 -15.47 -1.49 -3.78
N ALA A 87 -15.85 -2.43 -4.66
CA ALA A 87 -16.68 -3.58 -4.32
C ALA A 87 -16.04 -4.55 -3.32
N ARG A 88 -14.73 -4.42 -3.06
CA ARG A 88 -14.00 -5.21 -2.07
C ARG A 88 -13.88 -4.54 -0.72
N LEU A 89 -14.32 -3.29 -0.57
CA LEU A 89 -14.22 -2.56 0.69
C LEU A 89 -15.45 -2.89 1.56
N PRO A 90 -15.26 -3.31 2.82
CA PRO A 90 -16.33 -3.92 3.61
C PRO A 90 -17.29 -2.89 4.24
N ALA A 91 -16.89 -1.62 4.36
CA ALA A 91 -17.59 -0.64 5.17
C ALA A 91 -17.74 0.72 4.47
N GLY A 92 -17.74 0.76 3.14
CA GLY A 92 -17.85 2.02 2.38
C GLY A 92 -16.66 2.96 2.63
N ASN A 93 -15.48 2.40 2.89
CA ASN A 93 -14.27 3.12 3.29
C ASN A 93 -13.95 4.29 2.35
N PRO A 94 -13.74 5.51 2.89
CA PRO A 94 -13.31 6.65 2.07
C PRO A 94 -11.94 6.39 1.42
N LEU A 95 -11.83 6.65 0.12
CA LEU A 95 -10.56 6.65 -0.62
C LEU A 95 -10.11 8.10 -0.81
N VAL A 96 -9.04 8.50 -0.13
CA VAL A 96 -8.60 9.90 -0.08
C VAL A 96 -7.23 10.03 -0.74
N CYS A 97 -7.14 10.93 -1.73
CA CYS A 97 -5.87 11.36 -2.32
C CYS A 97 -5.90 12.88 -2.47
N THR A 98 -5.08 13.56 -1.69
CA THR A 98 -5.02 15.03 -1.60
C THR A 98 -4.02 15.65 -2.57
N LEU A 99 -3.29 14.84 -3.35
CA LEU A 99 -2.20 15.29 -4.25
C LEU A 99 -2.59 16.42 -5.22
N ASN A 100 -3.84 16.45 -5.66
CA ASN A 100 -4.36 17.44 -6.61
C ASN A 100 -5.13 18.58 -5.95
N ALA A 101 -5.13 18.68 -4.61
CA ALA A 101 -5.78 19.79 -3.93
C ALA A 101 -5.09 21.12 -4.33
N PRO A 102 -5.85 22.19 -4.59
CA PRO A 102 -5.33 23.43 -5.16
C PRO A 102 -4.26 24.12 -4.29
N GLU A 103 -4.26 23.87 -2.99
CA GLU A 103 -3.30 24.40 -2.02
C GLU A 103 -1.93 23.67 -2.03
N VAL A 104 -1.85 22.44 -2.57
CA VAL A 104 -0.64 21.61 -2.51
C VAL A 104 0.58 22.25 -3.18
N PRO A 105 0.49 22.88 -4.38
CA PRO A 105 1.64 23.54 -4.98
C PRO A 105 2.25 24.64 -4.10
N ALA A 106 1.40 25.48 -3.49
CA ALA A 106 1.84 26.56 -2.60
C ALA A 106 2.44 26.01 -1.31
N LEU A 107 1.81 24.97 -0.73
CA LEU A 107 2.32 24.31 0.47
C LEU A 107 3.69 23.65 0.23
N ALA A 108 3.84 22.94 -0.89
CA ALA A 108 5.11 22.32 -1.29
C ALA A 108 6.24 23.34 -1.41
N GLN A 109 5.96 24.50 -2.00
CA GLN A 109 6.92 25.60 -2.07
C GLN A 109 7.25 26.15 -0.66
N ALA A 110 6.25 26.33 0.19
CA ALA A 110 6.44 26.88 1.54
C ALA A 110 7.31 25.97 2.43
N ILE A 111 7.15 24.65 2.33
CA ILE A 111 7.94 23.68 3.12
C ILE A 111 9.22 23.22 2.41
N GLY A 112 9.50 23.71 1.20
CA GLY A 112 10.68 23.32 0.43
C GLY A 112 10.72 21.84 0.06
N ASN A 113 9.57 21.22 -0.21
CA ASN A 113 9.46 19.77 -0.45
C ASN A 113 8.62 19.47 -1.71
N THR A 114 8.52 18.20 -2.07
CA THR A 114 7.70 17.72 -3.19
C THR A 114 6.20 17.88 -2.92
N ARG A 115 5.39 17.96 -3.98
CA ARG A 115 3.92 17.95 -3.89
C ARG A 115 3.38 16.72 -3.16
N SER A 116 3.97 15.55 -3.41
CA SER A 116 3.54 14.31 -2.75
C SER A 116 3.73 14.36 -1.24
N ALA A 117 4.88 14.87 -0.76
CA ALA A 117 5.11 15.06 0.67
C ALA A 117 4.19 16.13 1.27
N ALA A 118 4.06 17.29 0.61
CA ALA A 118 3.19 18.37 1.08
C ALA A 118 1.72 17.96 1.20
N ALA A 119 1.23 17.12 0.29
CA ALA A 119 -0.15 16.66 0.30
C ALA A 119 -0.53 15.84 1.55
N LEU A 120 0.44 15.24 2.25
CA LEU A 120 0.21 14.51 3.50
C LEU A 120 -0.19 15.43 4.66
N GLU A 121 0.15 16.71 4.63
CA GLU A 121 -0.31 17.66 5.66
C GLU A 121 -1.84 17.77 5.68
N LEU A 122 -2.46 17.60 4.51
CA LEU A 122 -3.92 17.58 4.35
C LEU A 122 -4.56 16.26 4.82
N TRP A 123 -3.75 15.26 5.22
CA TRP A 123 -4.23 14.02 5.80
C TRP A 123 -4.49 14.12 7.29
N ARG A 124 -3.95 15.12 7.99
CA ARG A 124 -4.08 15.24 9.46
C ARG A 124 -5.51 15.02 9.98
N PRO A 125 -6.58 15.57 9.36
CA PRO A 125 -7.96 15.34 9.82
C PRO A 125 -8.46 13.90 9.65
N TYR A 126 -7.80 13.08 8.83
CA TYR A 126 -8.19 11.73 8.46
C TYR A 126 -7.20 10.66 8.92
N LEU A 127 -6.04 11.05 9.46
CA LEU A 127 -4.90 10.16 9.66
C LEU A 127 -5.08 9.21 10.85
N ASP A 128 -5.83 9.62 11.88
CA ASP A 128 -6.07 8.79 13.06
C ASP A 128 -6.80 7.49 12.68
N GLY A 129 -6.19 6.35 12.98
CA GLY A 129 -6.74 5.03 12.67
C GLY A 129 -6.83 4.68 11.18
N ALA A 130 -6.29 5.50 10.27
CA ALA A 130 -6.33 5.27 8.83
C ALA A 130 -5.48 4.08 8.37
N LEU A 131 -5.80 3.52 7.20
CA LEU A 131 -4.84 2.72 6.44
C LEU A 131 -4.10 3.63 5.46
N VAL A 132 -2.79 3.81 5.66
CA VAL A 132 -1.96 4.58 4.73
C VAL A 132 -1.45 3.67 3.61
N ALA A 133 -1.54 4.14 2.36
CA ALA A 133 -1.12 3.44 1.16
C ALA A 133 -0.21 4.34 0.29
N ILE A 134 1.10 4.21 0.49
CA ILE A 134 2.13 4.96 -0.27
C ILE A 134 2.74 4.04 -1.31
N GLY A 135 2.35 4.23 -2.57
CA GLY A 135 2.77 3.38 -3.68
C GLY A 135 3.69 4.06 -4.69
N ASN A 136 3.94 5.36 -4.58
CA ASN A 136 4.75 6.10 -5.55
C ASN A 136 5.93 6.80 -4.89
N ALA A 137 5.68 7.75 -3.99
CA ALA A 137 6.64 8.79 -3.65
C ALA A 137 7.47 8.44 -2.39
N PRO A 138 8.79 8.21 -2.51
CA PRO A 138 9.64 8.02 -1.34
C PRO A 138 9.65 9.23 -0.40
N THR A 139 9.52 10.43 -0.96
CA THR A 139 9.44 11.68 -0.20
C THR A 139 8.18 11.76 0.66
N ALA A 140 7.06 11.19 0.21
CA ALA A 140 5.85 11.11 1.03
C ALA A 140 6.07 10.17 2.22
N LEU A 141 6.75 9.03 2.02
CA LEU A 141 7.04 8.11 3.11
C LEU A 141 7.99 8.72 4.14
N PHE A 142 9.10 9.35 3.71
CA PHE A 142 9.99 10.07 4.63
C PHE A 142 9.27 11.19 5.37
N HIS A 143 8.46 11.98 4.68
CA HIS A 143 7.71 13.07 5.31
C HIS A 143 6.70 12.55 6.33
N LEU A 144 6.03 11.42 6.05
CA LEU A 144 5.15 10.78 7.02
C LEU A 144 5.89 10.34 8.30
N LEU A 145 7.07 9.75 8.17
CA LEU A 145 7.88 9.34 9.32
C LEU A 145 8.21 10.56 10.20
N ASN A 146 8.71 11.64 9.59
CA ASN A 146 8.97 12.90 10.28
C ASN A 146 7.71 13.48 10.95
N MET A 147 6.55 13.42 10.29
CA MET A 147 5.29 13.87 10.89
C MET A 147 4.95 13.08 12.16
N LEU A 148 5.18 11.77 12.15
CA LEU A 148 4.84 10.86 13.25
C LEU A 148 5.81 10.93 14.45
N GLU A 149 6.95 11.62 14.31
CA GLU A 149 7.83 11.94 15.44
C GLU A 149 7.15 12.90 16.43
N ASP A 150 6.26 13.78 15.95
CA ASP A 150 5.48 14.68 16.80
C ASP A 150 4.40 13.88 17.56
N PRO A 151 4.41 13.86 18.92
CA PRO A 151 3.38 13.19 19.71
C PRO A 151 1.95 13.71 19.47
N GLN A 152 1.80 14.92 18.93
CA GLN A 152 0.50 15.52 18.59
C GLN A 152 0.01 15.10 17.20
N CYS A 153 0.83 14.45 16.39
CA CYS A 153 0.42 13.94 15.09
C CYS A 153 -0.52 12.74 15.26
N PRO A 154 -1.72 12.73 14.63
CA PRO A 154 -2.59 11.56 14.63
C PRO A 154 -1.90 10.35 14.00
N ARG A 155 -2.16 9.15 14.53
CA ARG A 155 -1.44 7.94 14.12
C ARG A 155 -2.33 7.02 13.27
N PRO A 156 -1.87 6.56 12.10
CA PRO A 156 -2.61 5.58 11.31
C PRO A 156 -2.68 4.22 12.02
N ALA A 157 -3.64 3.38 11.66
CA ALA A 157 -3.71 2.01 12.16
C ALA A 157 -2.62 1.11 11.55
N ALA A 158 -2.27 1.35 10.27
CA ALA A 158 -1.21 0.63 9.58
C ALA A 158 -0.71 1.42 8.35
N ILE A 159 0.51 1.09 7.88
CA ILE A 159 1.15 1.70 6.70
C ILE A 159 1.55 0.63 5.68
N ILE A 160 1.08 0.77 4.44
CA ILE A 160 1.64 0.08 3.27
C ILE A 160 2.64 1.03 2.63
N GLY A 161 3.93 0.82 2.94
CA GLY A 161 5.06 1.60 2.44
C GLY A 161 5.73 0.91 1.26
N CYS A 162 5.17 1.06 0.07
CA CYS A 162 5.66 0.44 -1.16
C CYS A 162 6.05 1.45 -2.26
N PRO A 163 6.68 2.61 -1.96
CA PRO A 163 7.17 3.48 -3.03
C PRO A 163 8.22 2.74 -3.89
N VAL A 164 8.22 3.06 -5.19
CA VAL A 164 9.11 2.48 -6.20
C VAL A 164 10.12 3.52 -6.65
N GLY A 165 11.34 3.10 -6.98
CA GLY A 165 12.28 3.99 -7.65
C GLY A 165 13.74 3.70 -7.37
N PHE A 166 14.58 4.53 -7.99
CA PHE A 166 16.04 4.42 -7.92
C PHE A 166 16.68 5.34 -6.87
N VAL A 167 15.95 6.35 -6.39
CA VAL A 167 16.43 7.36 -5.46
C VAL A 167 15.46 7.46 -4.29
N GLY A 168 15.94 7.20 -3.07
CA GLY A 168 15.18 7.33 -1.82
C GLY A 168 14.15 6.23 -1.57
N ALA A 169 13.77 5.42 -2.56
CA ALA A 169 12.75 4.38 -2.40
C ALA A 169 13.21 3.29 -1.42
N ALA A 170 14.40 2.72 -1.63
CA ALA A 170 14.93 1.68 -0.74
C ALA A 170 15.14 2.23 0.68
N GLU A 171 15.68 3.44 0.76
CA GLU A 171 16.02 4.13 2.00
C GLU A 171 14.78 4.50 2.82
N SER A 172 13.72 5.04 2.19
CA SER A 172 12.47 5.38 2.89
C SER A 172 11.76 4.16 3.46
N LYS A 173 11.77 3.03 2.75
CA LYS A 173 11.20 1.77 3.23
C LYS A 173 12.05 1.12 4.31
N ALA A 174 13.38 1.21 4.20
CA ALA A 174 14.28 0.76 5.26
C ALA A 174 14.11 1.58 6.55
N ALA A 175 13.90 2.90 6.44
CA ALA A 175 13.58 3.76 7.57
C ALA A 175 12.25 3.37 8.23
N LEU A 176 11.17 3.21 7.44
CA LEU A 176 9.89 2.72 7.94
C LEU A 176 10.02 1.36 8.63
N TRP A 177 10.84 0.46 8.08
CA TRP A 177 11.08 -0.87 8.64
C TRP A 177 11.89 -0.85 9.94
N ALA A 178 12.80 0.12 10.09
CA ALA A 178 13.60 0.28 11.30
C ALA A 178 12.81 0.96 12.43
N GLU A 179 12.01 1.97 12.11
CA GLU A 179 11.28 2.79 13.08
C GLU A 179 9.94 2.16 13.52
N GLN A 180 9.21 1.56 12.57
CA GLN A 180 7.88 0.95 12.77
C GLN A 180 6.96 1.77 13.71
N PRO A 181 6.67 3.06 13.39
CA PRO A 181 5.87 3.91 14.26
C PRO A 181 4.45 3.36 14.49
N VAL A 182 3.98 2.52 13.58
CA VAL A 182 2.76 1.69 13.60
C VAL A 182 3.02 0.42 12.77
N PRO A 183 2.15 -0.61 12.80
CA PRO A 183 2.32 -1.80 11.96
C PRO A 183 2.45 -1.46 10.47
N CYS A 184 3.39 -2.09 9.76
CA CYS A 184 3.70 -1.75 8.38
C CYS A 184 3.99 -2.96 7.48
N CYS A 185 3.80 -2.74 6.17
CA CYS A 185 4.21 -3.62 5.09
C CYS A 185 5.12 -2.86 4.14
N VAL A 186 6.23 -3.47 3.71
CA VAL A 186 7.15 -2.91 2.71
C VAL A 186 7.55 -3.94 1.66
N VAL A 187 7.93 -3.44 0.48
CA VAL A 187 8.72 -4.20 -0.50
C VAL A 187 10.15 -3.67 -0.46
N GLU A 188 11.08 -4.44 0.08
CA GLU A 188 12.47 -4.04 0.27
C GLU A 188 13.18 -3.69 -1.06
N GLY A 189 14.11 -2.73 -1.02
CA GLY A 189 14.88 -2.32 -2.19
C GLY A 189 14.12 -1.37 -3.14
N ARG A 190 14.34 -1.50 -4.45
CA ARG A 190 13.82 -0.56 -5.46
C ARG A 190 12.40 -0.86 -5.93
N LEU A 191 11.97 -2.11 -5.81
CA LEU A 191 10.66 -2.60 -6.25
C LEU A 191 9.54 -2.02 -5.39
N GLY A 192 8.34 -1.91 -5.95
CA GLY A 192 7.18 -1.32 -5.30
C GLY A 192 6.19 -0.88 -6.37
N GLY A 193 5.40 0.14 -6.07
CA GLY A 193 4.55 0.78 -7.07
C GLY A 193 3.09 0.77 -6.68
N SER A 194 2.31 1.53 -7.45
CA SER A 194 0.87 1.66 -7.25
C SER A 194 0.15 0.32 -7.40
N ALA A 195 0.49 -0.51 -8.40
CA ALA A 195 -0.16 -1.80 -8.62
C ALA A 195 0.00 -2.76 -7.41
N ILE A 196 1.23 -2.88 -6.89
CA ILE A 196 1.53 -3.70 -5.71
C ILE A 196 0.79 -3.16 -4.47
N THR A 197 0.79 -1.84 -4.29
CA THR A 197 0.13 -1.17 -3.15
C THR A 197 -1.38 -1.39 -3.20
N VAL A 198 -2.00 -1.21 -4.37
CA VAL A 198 -3.42 -1.46 -4.63
C VAL A 198 -3.78 -2.92 -4.37
N ALA A 199 -2.93 -3.85 -4.81
CA ALA A 199 -3.15 -5.28 -4.59
C ALA A 199 -3.18 -5.62 -3.10
N ALA A 200 -2.27 -5.06 -2.30
CA ALA A 200 -2.27 -5.23 -0.86
C ALA A 200 -3.58 -4.69 -0.23
N VAL A 201 -3.98 -3.46 -0.57
CA VAL A 201 -5.25 -2.88 -0.08
C VAL A 201 -6.46 -3.74 -0.47
N ASN A 202 -6.54 -4.20 -1.72
CA ASN A 202 -7.65 -5.02 -2.18
C ASN A 202 -7.70 -6.39 -1.49
N ALA A 203 -6.55 -6.97 -1.14
CA ALA A 203 -6.47 -8.20 -0.36
C ALA A 203 -6.96 -7.97 1.07
N ILE A 204 -6.55 -6.86 1.70
CA ILE A 204 -7.00 -6.47 3.05
C ILE A 204 -8.52 -6.27 3.10
N GLY A 205 -9.11 -5.61 2.10
CA GLY A 205 -10.54 -5.28 2.09
C GLY A 205 -11.48 -6.49 2.07
N SER A 206 -11.07 -7.62 1.46
CA SER A 206 -11.93 -8.80 1.37
C SER A 206 -11.13 -10.10 1.34
N LYS A 207 -11.63 -11.11 2.06
CA LYS A 207 -11.08 -12.46 2.12
C LYS A 207 -11.30 -13.28 0.83
N ALA A 208 -12.26 -12.90 -0.01
CA ALA A 208 -12.55 -13.63 -1.25
C ALA A 208 -11.43 -13.43 -2.30
N GLU A 209 -10.85 -14.51 -2.81
CA GLU A 209 -9.88 -14.51 -3.90
C GLU A 209 -10.53 -14.79 -5.26
#